data_AF-A0A851FG64-F1
#
_entry.id   AF-A0A851FG64-F1
#
_cell.length_a   1.000
_cell.length_b   1.000
_cell.length_c   1.000
_cell.angle_alpha   90.00
_cell.angle_beta   90.00
_cell.angle_gamma   90.00
#
_symmetry.space_group_name_H-M   'P 1'
#
loop_
_entity.id
_entity.type
_entity.pdbx_description
1 polymer ?
#
loop_
_entity_poly.entity_id
_entity_poly.type
_entity_poly.pdbx_seq_one_letter_code
_entity_poly.pdbx_strand_id
1 'polypeptide(L)'
;LRKLLGTINWVRPYLGITNTDLSPFFNPLKGHSALTSPRSLTKEAKQVLSYVEKAISQRKVHRQLDNQQIHLFILVTLCQTYGLIGQCVPSLSDPPVIL
;
A
#
# COMPACT_ATOMS: atom_id res chain seq x y z
N LEU A 1 12.02 -1.04 10.79
CA LEU A 1 11.95 -2.14 9.81
C LEU A 1 10.70 -3.05 9.96
N ARG A 2 10.34 -3.56 11.16
CA ARG A 2 9.15 -4.44 11.32
C ARG A 2 7.81 -3.80 10.88
N LYS A 3 7.56 -2.53 11.24
CA LYS A 3 6.35 -1.81 10.79
C LYS A 3 6.27 -1.74 9.26
N LEU A 4 7.38 -1.38 8.60
CA LEU A 4 7.50 -1.35 7.14
C LEU A 4 7.22 -2.72 6.51
N LEU A 5 7.69 -3.82 7.11
CA LEU A 5 7.33 -5.17 6.66
C LEU A 5 5.83 -5.43 6.74
N GLY A 6 5.20 -5.04 7.85
CA GLY A 6 3.75 -5.17 8.01
C GLY A 6 3.01 -4.44 6.88
N THR A 7 3.41 -3.20 6.59
CA THR A 7 2.84 -2.40 5.51
C THR A 7 3.04 -3.03 4.13
N ILE A 8 4.26 -3.51 3.82
CA ILE A 8 4.55 -4.15 2.52
C ILE A 8 3.77 -5.46 2.37
N ASN A 9 3.69 -6.27 3.42
CA ASN A 9 2.89 -7.50 3.42
C ASN A 9 1.39 -7.22 3.22
N TRP A 10 0.88 -6.13 3.81
CA TRP A 10 -0.52 -5.73 3.65
C TRP A 10 -0.84 -5.33 2.21
N VAL A 11 0.03 -4.54 1.56
CA VAL A 11 -0.24 -4.06 0.19
C VAL A 11 0.09 -5.10 -0.90
N ARG A 12 0.91 -6.11 -0.59
CA ARG A 12 1.40 -7.12 -1.55
C ARG A 12 0.33 -7.73 -2.46
N PRO A 13 -0.85 -8.17 -1.98
CA PRO A 13 -1.86 -8.81 -2.82
C PRO A 13 -2.35 -7.90 -3.96
N TYR A 14 -2.34 -6.59 -3.74
CA TYR A 14 -2.81 -5.59 -4.69
C TYR A 14 -1.76 -5.24 -5.75
N LEU A 15 -0.47 -5.48 -5.46
CA LEU A 15 0.65 -5.10 -6.32
C LEU A 15 1.07 -6.19 -7.31
N GLY A 16 0.62 -7.43 -7.12
CA GLY A 16 1.07 -8.58 -7.93
C GLY A 16 2.54 -8.96 -7.68
N ILE A 17 3.07 -8.62 -6.52
CA ILE A 17 4.44 -8.94 -6.11
C ILE A 17 4.44 -10.30 -5.38
N THR A 18 5.36 -11.19 -5.73
CA THR A 18 5.46 -12.52 -5.11
C THR A 18 6.30 -12.51 -3.84
N ASN A 19 6.19 -13.57 -3.03
CA ASN A 19 7.10 -13.79 -1.90
C ASN A 19 8.57 -13.90 -2.33
N THR A 20 8.81 -14.42 -3.53
CA THR A 20 10.15 -14.58 -4.09
C THR A 20 10.80 -13.23 -4.35
N ASP A 21 10.05 -12.29 -4.93
CA ASP A 21 10.50 -10.93 -5.22
C ASP A 21 10.87 -10.15 -3.94
N LEU A 22 10.17 -10.42 -2.84
CA LEU A 22 10.43 -9.81 -1.54
C LEU A 22 11.46 -10.58 -0.70
N SER A 23 11.89 -11.77 -1.12
CA SER A 23 12.82 -12.61 -0.34
C SER A 23 14.13 -11.89 0.05
N PRO A 24 14.77 -11.06 -0.81
CA PRO A 24 15.99 -10.35 -0.44
C PRO A 24 15.75 -9.29 0.66
N PHE A 25 14.51 -8.83 0.80
CA PHE A 25 14.10 -7.90 1.85
C PHE A 25 13.85 -8.61 3.20
N PHE A 26 13.33 -9.84 3.16
CA PHE A 26 12.99 -10.62 4.36
C PHE A 26 14.16 -11.43 4.93
N ASN A 27 15.07 -11.92 4.09
CA ASN A 27 16.16 -12.80 4.51
C ASN A 27 17.07 -12.19 5.59
N PRO A 28 17.46 -10.91 5.54
CA PRO A 28 18.24 -10.27 6.60
C PRO A 28 17.52 -10.23 7.96
N LEU A 29 16.20 -10.44 7.99
CA LEU A 29 15.37 -10.30 9.19
C LEU A 29 15.04 -11.63 9.88
N LYS A 30 15.31 -12.76 9.23
CA LYS A 30 14.99 -14.10 9.76
C LYS A 30 15.85 -14.50 10.97
N GLY A 31 17.07 -13.95 11.10
CA GLY A 31 18.04 -14.37 12.13
C GLY A 31 18.08 -13.54 13.42
N HIS A 32 17.36 -12.41 13.50
CA HIS A 32 17.50 -11.47 14.62
C HIS A 32 16.14 -11.17 15.27
N SER A 33 15.87 -11.85 16.38
CA SER A 33 14.62 -11.75 17.16
C SER A 33 14.53 -10.48 18.02
N ALA A 34 15.67 -9.88 18.40
CA ALA A 34 15.72 -8.70 19.26
C ALA A 34 15.19 -7.43 18.56
N LEU A 35 14.17 -6.81 19.15
CA LEU A 35 13.49 -5.62 18.65
C LEU A 35 14.35 -4.35 18.63
N THR A 36 15.41 -4.32 19.43
CA THR A 36 16.26 -3.15 19.70
C THR A 36 17.56 -3.13 18.90
N SER A 37 17.87 -4.18 18.14
CA SER A 37 19.09 -4.23 17.34
C SER A 37 19.07 -3.12 16.27
N PRO A 38 20.13 -2.31 16.11
CA PRO A 38 20.24 -1.44 14.94
C PRO A 38 20.19 -2.29 13.67
N ARG A 39 19.26 -1.97 12.76
CA ARG A 39 19.08 -2.70 11.50
C ARG A 39 19.23 -1.73 10.35
N SER A 40 20.24 -1.99 9.52
CA SER A 40 20.44 -1.30 8.26
C SER A 40 19.84 -2.11 7.12
N LEU A 41 19.24 -1.41 6.15
CA LEU A 41 18.80 -2.03 4.90
C LEU A 41 20.02 -2.37 4.05
N THR A 42 20.15 -3.64 3.65
CA THR A 42 21.16 -4.06 2.67
C THR A 42 20.87 -3.43 1.30
N LYS A 43 21.83 -3.50 0.38
CA LYS A 43 21.67 -2.95 -0.97
C LYS A 43 20.52 -3.63 -1.72
N GLU A 44 20.39 -4.94 -1.55
CA GLU A 44 19.36 -5.78 -2.14
C GLU A 44 17.98 -5.43 -1.57
N ALA A 45 17.89 -5.23 -0.25
CA ALA A 45 16.65 -4.79 0.40
C ALA A 45 16.19 -3.41 -0.11
N LYS A 46 17.12 -2.49 -0.39
CA LYS A 46 16.80 -1.18 -1.00
C LYS A 46 16.29 -1.32 -2.43
N GLN A 47 16.85 -2.23 -3.23
CA GLN A 47 16.37 -2.52 -4.59
C GLN A 47 14.95 -3.06 -4.59
N VAL A 48 14.64 -3.99 -3.67
CA VAL A 48 13.27 -4.51 -3.50
C VAL A 48 12.31 -3.39 -3.11
N LEU A 49 12.70 -2.47 -2.21
CA LEU A 49 11.86 -1.32 -1.86
C LEU A 49 11.56 -0.42 -3.06
N SER A 50 12.56 -0.15 -3.91
CA SER A 50 12.36 0.63 -5.13
C SER A 50 11.42 -0.08 -6.12
N TYR A 51 11.51 -1.42 -6.21
CA TYR A 51 10.58 -2.21 -7.01
C TYR A 51 9.14 -2.12 -6.46
N VAL A 52 8.96 -2.23 -5.14
CA VAL A 52 7.66 -2.07 -4.49
C VAL A 52 7.08 -0.68 -4.74
N GLU A 53 7.90 0.37 -4.61
CA GLU A 53 7.50 1.75 -4.90
C GLU A 53 7.04 1.93 -6.35
N LYS A 54 7.77 1.33 -7.30
CA LYS A 54 7.39 1.34 -8.72
C LYS A 54 6.08 0.59 -8.95
N ALA A 55 5.91 -0.59 -8.35
CA ALA A 55 4.68 -1.37 -8.46
C ALA A 55 3.49 -0.61 -7.87
N ILE A 56 3.65 0.06 -6.73
CA ILE A 56 2.64 0.95 -6.16
C ILE A 56 2.30 2.04 -7.19
N SER A 57 3.31 2.72 -7.74
CA SER A 57 3.10 3.81 -8.69
C SER A 57 2.40 3.36 -9.98
N GLN A 58 2.68 2.15 -10.46
CA GLN A 58 2.02 1.56 -11.63
C GLN A 58 0.59 1.07 -11.36
N ARG A 59 0.34 0.61 -10.13
CA ARG A 59 -0.97 0.09 -9.69
C ARG A 59 -1.85 1.19 -9.10
N LYS A 60 -1.32 2.40 -8.90
CA LYS A 60 -2.13 3.58 -8.59
C LYS A 60 -3.12 3.77 -9.73
N VAL A 61 -4.39 3.63 -9.42
CA VAL A 61 -5.46 4.03 -10.33
C VAL A 61 -5.29 5.53 -10.56
N HIS A 62 -5.09 5.94 -11.81
CA HIS A 62 -4.84 7.34 -12.23
C HIS A 62 -6.05 8.28 -12.01
N ARG A 63 -6.98 7.92 -11.13
CA ARG A 63 -8.16 8.71 -10.83
C ARG A 63 -8.00 9.53 -9.54
N GLN A 64 -6.83 9.48 -8.88
CA GLN A 64 -6.54 10.41 -7.79
C GLN A 64 -6.13 11.76 -8.37
N LEU A 65 -6.94 12.80 -8.13
CA LEU A 65 -6.63 14.18 -8.43
C LEU A 65 -5.77 14.75 -7.29
N ASP A 66 -4.57 15.23 -7.63
CA ASP A 66 -3.56 15.70 -6.65
C ASP A 66 -4.01 16.91 -5.81
N ASN A 67 -5.07 17.61 -6.21
CA ASN A 67 -5.64 18.76 -5.49
C ASN A 67 -7.00 18.50 -4.86
N GLN A 68 -7.47 17.25 -4.82
CA GLN A 68 -8.77 16.91 -4.23
C GLN A 68 -8.61 16.10 -2.94
N GLN A 69 -9.37 16.46 -1.91
CA GLN A 69 -9.37 15.72 -0.66
C GLN A 69 -9.96 14.31 -0.86
N ILE A 70 -9.32 13.31 -0.26
CA ILE A 70 -9.86 11.94 -0.18
C ILE A 70 -10.86 11.89 0.98
N HIS A 71 -12.03 11.33 0.73
CA HIS A 71 -13.11 11.17 1.70
C HIS A 71 -13.41 9.70 1.94
N LEU A 72 -13.80 9.38 3.18
CA LEU A 72 -14.42 8.11 3.54
C LEU A 72 -15.94 8.31 3.58
N PHE A 73 -16.66 7.63 2.69
CA PHE A 73 -18.11 7.59 2.70
C PHE A 73 -18.56 6.34 3.44
N ILE A 74 -19.36 6.53 4.49
CA ILE A 74 -19.94 5.43 5.26
C ILE A 74 -21.41 5.34 4.87
N LEU A 75 -21.77 4.27 4.17
CA LEU A 75 -23.15 3.98 3.80
C LEU A 75 -23.70 2.94 4.78
N VAL A 76 -24.59 3.37 5.66
CA VAL A 76 -25.24 2.48 6.62
C VAL A 76 -26.58 2.05 6.04
N THR A 77 -26.78 0.74 5.89
CA THR A 77 -28.07 0.13 5.53
C THR A 77 -28.62 -0.63 6.73
N LEU A 78 -29.88 -1.09 6.64
CA LEU A 78 -30.53 -1.85 7.72
C LEU A 78 -29.77 -3.14 8.08
N CYS A 79 -29.07 -3.75 7.14
CA CYS A 79 -28.41 -5.05 7.32
C CYS A 79 -26.89 -4.94 7.46
N GLN A 80 -26.26 -3.89 6.95
CA GLN A 80 -24.80 -3.76 6.94
C GLN A 80 -24.30 -2.34 6.69
N THR A 81 -23.05 -2.10 7.09
CA THR A 81 -22.32 -0.86 6.83
C THR A 81 -21.29 -1.08 5.74
N TYR A 82 -21.28 -0.19 4.75
CA TYR A 82 -20.28 -0.15 3.69
C TYR A 82 -19.38 1.07 3.88
N GLY A 83 -18.08 0.87 3.69
CA GLY A 83 -17.10 1.96 3.61
C GLY A 83 -16.59 2.09 2.18
N LEU A 84 -16.61 3.32 1.64
CA LEU A 84 -16.06 3.67 0.35
C LEU A 84 -14.99 4.75 0.54
N ILE A 85 -13.79 4.55 -0.01
CA ILE A 85 -12.75 5.58 -0.05
C ILE A 85 -12.72 6.15 -1.47
N GLY A 86 -12.81 7.48 -1.60
CA GLY A 86 -12.86 8.11 -2.91
C GLY A 86 -12.72 9.62 -2.86
N GLN A 87 -12.67 10.24 -4.04
CA GLN A 87 -12.67 11.69 -4.20
C GLN A 87 -14.00 12.14 -4.82
N CYS A 88 -14.64 13.16 -4.23
CA CYS A 88 -15.81 13.81 -4.83
C CYS A 88 -15.31 14.92 -5.74
N VAL A 89 -15.58 14.87 -7.04
CA VAL A 89 -15.11 15.86 -8.01
C VAL A 89 -16.31 16.60 -8.57
N PRO A 90 -16.56 17.87 -8.17
CA PRO A 90 -17.77 18.60 -8.56
C PRO A 90 -17.94 18.80 -10.07
N SER A 91 -16.85 18.72 -10.84
CA SER A 91 -16.81 18.97 -12.28
C SER A 91 -16.94 17.72 -13.15
N LEU A 92 -16.92 16.51 -12.58
CA LEU A 92 -17.22 15.29 -13.33
C LEU A 92 -18.71 14.95 -13.20
N SER A 93 -19.40 14.83 -14.34
CA SER A 93 -20.80 14.39 -14.41
C SER A 93 -20.98 12.87 -14.15
N ASP A 94 -19.88 12.13 -14.02
CA ASP A 94 -19.86 10.69 -13.80
C ASP A 94 -19.67 10.34 -12.31
N PRO A 95 -20.10 9.15 -11.85
CA PRO A 95 -20.16 8.78 -10.44
C PRO A 95 -18.80 8.87 -9.74
N PRO A 96 -18.78 8.96 -8.39
CA PRO A 96 -17.56 9.23 -7.63
C PRO A 96 -16.44 8.28 -8.01
N VAL A 97 -15.22 8.82 -8.07
CA VAL A 97 -14.02 8.01 -8.24
C VAL A 97 -13.88 7.11 -7.02
N ILE A 98 -14.19 5.83 -7.21
CA ILE A 98 -13.93 4.77 -6.24
C ILE A 98 -12.45 4.40 -6.37
N LEU A 99 -11.71 4.51 -5.26
CA LEU A 99 -10.32 4.08 -5.13
C LEU A 99 -10.23 2.63 -4.64
#